data_AF-A0A1V4Z718-F1
#
_entry.id   AF-A0A1V4Z718-F1
#
_cell.length_a   1.000
_cell.length_b   1.000
_cell.length_c   1.000
_cell.angle_alpha   90.00
_cell.angle_beta   90.00
_cell.angle_gamma   90.00
#
_symmetry.space_group_name_H-M   'P 1'
#
loop_
_entity.id
_entity.type
_entity.pdbx_description
1 polymer ?
#
loop_
_entity_poly.entity_id
_entity_poly.type
_entity_poly.pdbx_seq_one_letter_code
_entity_poly.pdbx_strand_id
1 'polypeptide(L)'
;MGDTGLDEEPDTQSGIRAITEVLIDRGAINYDSLLLARTCCRCGRLLFDADAMDIADRDTYRVVVRTPDARMYVLWGSEMMTARCSCSCFQAIVVYGPVLIGKDGYAAFTIIELNGLSRTMTCRLRDMRQLGDEPADVGRWIRDETAHSISEAARRTARNALEVVSDDWSGSRYSSGWISL
;
A
#
# COMPACT_ATOMS: atom_id res chain seq x y z
N MET A 1 10.89 -34.11 -15.32
CA MET A 1 10.97 -32.98 -16.27
C MET A 1 10.03 -31.94 -15.71
N GLY A 2 10.60 -30.94 -15.03
CA GLY A 2 9.84 -29.87 -14.40
C GLY A 2 9.49 -28.85 -15.47
N ASP A 3 8.21 -28.67 -15.70
CA ASP A 3 7.69 -27.56 -16.46
C ASP A 3 7.68 -26.36 -15.50
N THR A 4 8.76 -25.59 -15.54
CA THR A 4 8.79 -24.25 -14.95
C THR A 4 7.79 -23.42 -15.74
N GLY A 5 6.57 -23.34 -15.22
CA GLY A 5 5.68 -22.23 -15.52
C GLY A 5 6.47 -20.96 -15.25
N LEU A 6 6.94 -20.35 -16.33
CA LEU A 6 7.29 -18.95 -16.32
C LEU A 6 5.99 -18.27 -15.93
N ASP A 7 5.92 -17.84 -14.66
CA ASP A 7 4.89 -16.92 -14.19
C ASP A 7 4.88 -15.77 -15.19
N GLU A 8 3.93 -15.80 -16.13
CA GLU A 8 3.63 -14.68 -16.99
C GLU A 8 3.32 -13.54 -16.02
N GLU A 9 4.23 -12.56 -15.92
CA GLU A 9 3.96 -11.33 -15.18
C GLU A 9 2.61 -10.82 -15.71
N PRO A 10 1.55 -10.80 -14.88
CA PRO A 10 0.25 -10.36 -15.34
C PRO A 10 0.46 -8.95 -15.85
N ASP A 11 0.03 -8.69 -17.09
CA ASP A 11 0.14 -7.43 -17.82
C ASP A 11 -0.25 -6.27 -16.88
N THR A 12 0.74 -5.69 -16.19
CA THR A 12 0.51 -4.80 -15.06
C THR A 12 0.06 -3.46 -15.61
N GLN A 13 -1.24 -3.16 -15.52
CA GLN A 13 -1.80 -1.92 -16.06
C GLN A 13 -1.21 -0.69 -15.38
N SER A 14 -0.68 -0.83 -14.16
CA SER A 14 -0.04 0.27 -13.42
C SER A 14 1.46 0.09 -13.15
N GLY A 15 1.99 -1.14 -13.21
CA GLY A 15 3.39 -1.43 -12.86
C GLY A 15 3.67 -1.31 -11.36
N ILE A 16 2.62 -1.47 -10.55
CA ILE A 16 2.65 -1.33 -9.10
C ILE A 16 2.46 -2.70 -8.45
N ARG A 17 3.11 -2.91 -7.31
CA ARG A 17 2.79 -4.00 -6.40
C ARG A 17 2.40 -3.44 -5.05
N ALA A 18 1.42 -4.03 -4.38
CA ALA A 18 1.00 -3.59 -3.05
C ALA A 18 0.75 -4.76 -2.09
N ILE A 19 0.96 -4.51 -0.80
CA ILE A 19 0.68 -5.44 0.30
C ILE A 19 0.08 -4.65 1.46
N THR A 20 -0.98 -5.17 2.07
CA THR A 20 -1.57 -4.59 3.28
C THR A 20 -1.29 -5.54 4.43
N GLU A 21 -0.77 -4.99 5.51
CA GLU A 21 -0.57 -5.70 6.75
C GLU A 21 -1.42 -5.10 7.85
N VAL A 22 -2.06 -5.97 8.62
CA VAL A 22 -2.87 -5.61 9.77
C VAL A 22 -2.18 -6.10 11.03
N LEU A 23 -1.97 -5.17 11.97
CA LEU A 23 -1.37 -5.41 13.27
C LEU A 23 -2.40 -5.24 14.37
N ILE A 24 -2.44 -6.24 15.25
CA ILE A 24 -3.33 -6.28 16.40
C ILE A 24 -2.49 -6.60 17.62
N ASP A 25 -2.49 -5.71 18.60
CA ASP A 25 -1.76 -5.89 19.84
C ASP A 25 -2.73 -5.90 21.04
N ARG A 26 -2.46 -6.77 22.01
CA ARG A 26 -3.16 -6.80 23.31
C ARG A 26 -2.65 -5.66 24.17
N GLY A 27 -3.12 -4.46 23.90
CA GLY A 27 -2.69 -3.21 24.54
C GLY A 27 -2.73 -2.06 23.55
N ALA A 28 -1.92 -1.02 23.76
CA ALA A 28 -1.74 0.02 22.75
C ALA A 28 -0.70 -0.41 21.71
N ILE A 29 -0.89 -0.02 20.45
CA ILE A 29 0.13 -0.19 19.40
C ILE A 29 1.37 0.63 19.78
N ASN A 30 2.52 -0.04 19.94
CA ASN A 30 3.80 0.64 20.12
C ASN A 30 4.24 1.33 18.80
N TYR A 31 4.91 2.47 18.91
CA TYR A 31 5.50 3.19 17.79
C TYR A 31 6.48 2.32 16.99
N ASP A 32 7.21 1.41 17.64
CA ASP A 32 8.11 0.47 16.97
C ASP A 32 7.38 -0.46 16.00
N SER A 33 6.11 -0.81 16.28
CA SER A 33 5.28 -1.60 15.39
C SER A 33 4.93 -0.83 14.10
N LEU A 34 4.89 0.51 14.17
CA LEU A 34 4.74 1.37 12.99
C LEU A 34 6.06 1.54 12.22
N LEU A 35 7.22 1.45 12.90
CA LEU A 35 8.54 1.46 12.23
C LEU A 35 8.74 0.24 11.32
N LEU A 36 8.09 -0.90 11.61
CA LEU A 36 8.11 -2.07 10.73
C LEU A 36 7.57 -1.74 9.33
N ALA A 37 6.53 -0.90 9.25
CA ALA A 37 5.99 -0.42 7.97
C ALA A 37 7.03 0.38 7.16
N ARG A 38 8.04 0.96 7.83
CA ARG A 38 9.16 1.68 7.23
C ARG A 38 10.34 0.77 6.88
N THR A 39 10.18 -0.55 6.89
CA THR A 39 11.23 -1.46 6.42
C THR A 39 11.13 -1.62 4.91
N CYS A 40 12.26 -1.56 4.21
CA CYS A 40 12.32 -1.88 2.79
C CYS A 40 11.94 -3.34 2.58
N CYS A 41 10.87 -3.57 1.83
CA CYS A 41 10.38 -4.91 1.54
C CYS A 41 11.35 -5.78 0.72
N ARG A 42 12.30 -5.18 -0.02
CA ARG A 42 13.30 -5.92 -0.81
C ARG A 42 14.55 -6.32 -0.03
N CYS A 43 15.08 -5.44 0.82
CA CYS A 43 16.37 -5.66 1.47
C CYS A 43 16.32 -5.68 3.00
N GLY A 44 15.12 -5.50 3.59
CA GLY A 44 14.91 -5.57 5.03
C GLY A 44 15.51 -4.41 5.84
N ARG A 45 16.04 -3.37 5.18
CA ARG A 45 16.63 -2.22 5.87
C ARG A 45 15.56 -1.20 6.24
N LEU A 46 15.69 -0.61 7.43
CA LEU A 46 14.82 0.46 7.88
C LEU A 46 15.03 1.72 7.01
N LEU A 47 13.95 2.37 6.60
CA LEU A 47 13.91 3.58 5.81
C LEU A 47 13.72 4.76 6.74
N PHE A 48 14.82 5.48 6.99
CA PHE A 48 14.81 6.69 7.82
C PHE A 48 14.40 7.93 7.02
N ASP A 49 14.75 7.96 5.74
CA ASP A 49 14.41 9.04 4.81
C ASP A 49 13.07 8.73 4.14
N ALA A 50 11.99 9.16 4.80
CA ALA A 50 10.64 9.08 4.28
C ALA A 50 10.05 10.48 4.22
N ASP A 51 9.60 10.89 3.03
CA ASP A 51 8.93 12.16 2.82
C ASP A 51 7.44 11.97 3.03
N ALA A 52 6.87 12.78 3.93
CA ALA A 52 5.43 12.87 4.08
C ALA A 52 4.82 13.33 2.76
N MET A 53 3.87 12.57 2.25
CA MET A 53 3.12 12.93 1.06
C MET A 53 1.79 13.49 1.51
N ASP A 54 1.61 14.80 1.30
CA ASP A 54 0.30 15.41 1.49
C ASP A 54 -0.61 14.97 0.35
N ILE A 55 -1.77 14.42 0.70
CA ILE A 55 -2.77 14.01 -0.29
C ILE A 55 -4.06 14.70 0.09
N ALA A 56 -4.68 15.33 -0.90
CA ALA A 56 -6.10 15.64 -0.83
C ALA A 56 -6.91 14.36 -0.53
N ASP A 57 -8.06 14.51 0.14
CA ASP A 57 -9.00 13.41 0.38
C ASP A 57 -8.53 12.29 1.33
N ARG A 58 -7.93 12.63 2.48
CA ARG A 58 -7.63 11.67 3.58
C ARG A 58 -8.81 10.73 3.92
N ASP A 59 -10.03 11.20 3.75
CA ASP A 59 -11.28 10.44 3.95
C ASP A 59 -11.52 9.33 2.91
N THR A 60 -10.68 9.18 1.87
CA THR A 60 -10.82 8.11 0.86
C THR A 60 -10.09 6.82 1.22
N TYR A 61 -9.11 6.88 2.13
CA TYR A 61 -8.32 5.71 2.52
C TYR A 61 -8.85 5.13 3.83
N ARG A 62 -9.41 3.92 3.75
CA ARG A 62 -9.87 3.21 4.93
C ARG A 62 -9.65 1.71 4.82
N VAL A 63 -9.34 1.10 5.95
CA VAL A 63 -9.36 -0.34 6.15
C VAL A 63 -10.48 -0.64 7.13
N VAL A 64 -11.34 -1.59 6.81
CA VAL A 64 -12.33 -2.09 7.78
C VAL A 64 -11.68 -3.22 8.56
N VAL A 65 -11.91 -3.34 9.86
CA VAL A 65 -11.42 -4.48 10.65
C VAL A 65 -12.60 -5.09 11.38
N ARG A 66 -12.71 -6.42 11.30
CA ARG A 66 -13.76 -7.17 11.99
C ARG A 66 -13.25 -7.66 13.33
N THR A 67 -13.68 -7.07 14.42
CA THR A 67 -13.20 -7.49 15.75
C THR A 67 -13.85 -8.79 16.24
N PRO A 68 -13.28 -9.45 17.27
CA PRO A 68 -13.79 -10.72 17.80
C PRO A 68 -15.23 -10.67 18.32
N ASP A 69 -15.71 -9.49 18.71
CA ASP A 69 -17.11 -9.25 19.09
C ASP A 69 -18.06 -9.15 17.87
N ALA A 70 -17.58 -9.53 16.68
CA ALA A 70 -18.23 -9.46 15.39
C ALA A 70 -18.62 -8.05 14.93
N ARG A 71 -18.06 -6.99 15.55
CA ARG A 71 -18.26 -5.62 15.08
C ARG A 71 -17.25 -5.24 14.01
N MET A 72 -17.64 -4.28 13.17
CA MET A 72 -16.79 -3.74 12.12
C MET A 72 -16.35 -2.33 12.53
N TYR A 73 -15.04 -2.10 12.53
CA TYR A 73 -14.45 -0.80 12.80
C TYR A 73 -13.72 -0.28 11.58
N VAL A 74 -13.73 1.03 11.38
CA VAL A 74 -13.06 1.67 10.25
C VAL A 74 -11.77 2.31 10.75
N LEU A 75 -10.63 1.84 10.23
CA LEU A 75 -9.32 2.47 10.39
C LEU A 75 -9.12 3.45 9.24
N TRP A 76 -9.10 4.74 9.56
CA TRP A 76 -8.85 5.80 8.60
C TRP A 76 -7.36 5.97 8.33
N GLY A 77 -7.02 6.33 7.10
CA GLY A 77 -5.67 6.70 6.70
C GLY A 77 -5.20 7.92 7.51
N SER A 78 -4.19 7.72 8.35
CA SER A 78 -3.63 8.76 9.21
C SER A 78 -2.41 9.41 8.60
N GLU A 79 -1.64 8.69 7.79
CA GLU A 79 -0.39 9.18 7.20
C GLU A 79 -0.13 8.48 5.87
N MET A 80 0.49 9.20 4.94
CA MET A 80 1.13 8.60 3.78
C MET A 80 2.55 9.12 3.63
N MET A 81 3.45 8.21 3.32
CA MET A 81 4.86 8.51 3.15
C MET A 81 5.37 7.89 1.86
N THR A 82 6.41 8.49 1.28
CA THR A 82 7.19 7.87 0.23
C THR A 82 8.63 7.73 0.68
N ALA A 83 9.28 6.62 0.32
CA ALA A 83 10.65 6.35 0.72
C ALA A 83 11.39 5.64 -0.39
N ARG A 84 12.65 6.06 -0.62
CA ARG A 84 13.57 5.40 -1.55
C ARG A 84 14.66 4.69 -0.77
N CYS A 85 14.75 3.38 -0.95
CA CYS A 85 15.84 2.60 -0.38
C CYS A 85 17.10 2.69 -1.25
N SER A 86 18.26 2.53 -0.63
CA SER A 86 19.55 2.36 -1.33
C SER A 86 19.60 1.16 -2.29
N CYS A 87 18.69 0.18 -2.17
CA CYS A 87 18.56 -0.94 -3.13
C CYS A 87 17.71 -0.57 -4.37
N SER A 88 17.44 0.73 -4.56
CA SER A 88 16.59 1.28 -5.63
C SER A 88 15.10 0.92 -5.51
N CYS A 89 14.67 0.32 -4.40
CA CYS A 89 13.25 0.17 -4.10
C CYS A 89 12.63 1.55 -3.82
N PHE A 90 11.56 1.89 -4.53
CA PHE A 90 10.78 3.09 -4.25
C PHE A 90 9.40 2.64 -3.78
N GLN A 91 9.04 2.99 -2.56
CA GLN A 91 7.79 2.56 -1.96
C GLN A 91 7.00 3.74 -1.41
N ALA A 92 5.67 3.62 -1.51
CA ALA A 92 4.75 4.44 -0.76
C ALA A 92 4.11 3.61 0.35
N ILE A 93 3.89 4.22 1.50
CA ILE A 93 3.35 3.57 2.69
C ILE A 93 2.13 4.37 3.15
N VAL A 94 0.97 3.73 3.22
CA VAL A 94 -0.25 4.30 3.80
C VAL A 94 -0.44 3.68 5.17
N VAL A 95 -0.54 4.50 6.23
CA VAL A 95 -0.79 4.05 7.60
C VAL A 95 -2.25 4.29 7.95
N TYR A 96 -2.90 3.30 8.57
CA TYR A 96 -4.28 3.38 9.06
C TYR A 96 -4.30 3.18 10.58
N GLY A 97 -4.94 4.11 11.30
CA GLY A 97 -4.86 4.17 12.77
C GLY A 97 -3.57 4.86 13.27
N PRO A 98 -3.07 4.56 14.49
CA PRO A 98 -3.56 3.55 15.42
C PRO A 98 -4.89 3.96 16.08
N VAL A 99 -5.69 2.95 16.46
CA VAL A 99 -6.90 3.14 17.27
C VAL A 99 -6.98 2.10 18.37
N LEU A 100 -7.63 2.45 19.48
CA LEU A 100 -7.95 1.51 20.56
C LEU A 100 -9.41 1.08 20.45
N ILE A 101 -9.64 -0.23 20.40
CA ILE A 101 -10.99 -0.81 20.40
C ILE A 101 -11.08 -1.79 21.58
N GLY A 102 -11.84 -1.42 22.60
CA GLY A 102 -11.86 -2.15 23.85
C GLY A 102 -10.50 -2.06 24.56
N LYS A 103 -9.83 -3.19 24.71
CA LYS A 103 -8.50 -3.31 25.34
C LYS A 103 -7.35 -3.53 24.36
N ASP A 104 -7.69 -3.69 23.07
CA ASP A 104 -6.75 -4.08 22.03
C ASP A 104 -6.49 -2.88 21.10
N GLY A 105 -5.28 -2.81 20.58
CA GLY A 105 -4.77 -1.76 19.71
C GLY A 105 -4.71 -2.26 18.28
N TYR A 106 -5.16 -1.41 17.35
CA TYR A 106 -5.27 -1.76 15.94
C TYR A 106 -4.53 -0.73 15.10
N ALA A 107 -3.69 -1.23 14.20
CA ALA A 107 -3.10 -0.46 13.13
C ALA A 107 -3.06 -1.31 11.87
N ALA A 108 -3.11 -0.67 10.71
CA ALA A 108 -2.80 -1.34 9.46
C ALA A 108 -1.87 -0.45 8.65
N PHE A 109 -1.17 -1.06 7.68
CA PHE A 109 -0.44 -0.29 6.70
C PHE A 109 -0.47 -0.98 5.34
N THR A 110 -0.53 -0.19 4.29
CA THR A 110 -0.36 -0.67 2.91
C THR A 110 0.99 -0.18 2.40
N ILE A 111 1.87 -1.11 2.01
CA ILE A 111 3.14 -0.83 1.35
C ILE A 111 2.94 -1.05 -0.14
N ILE A 112 3.35 -0.07 -0.95
CA ILE A 112 3.13 0.00 -2.39
C ILE A 112 4.49 0.21 -3.06
N GLU A 113 5.01 -0.78 -3.79
CA GLU A 113 6.19 -0.63 -4.65
C GLU A 113 5.84 0.14 -5.93
N LEU A 114 6.54 1.24 -6.16
CA LEU A 114 6.36 2.15 -7.30
C LEU A 114 7.42 1.94 -8.41
N ASN A 115 8.24 0.89 -8.30
CA ASN A 115 9.37 0.63 -9.18
C ASN A 115 8.97 0.52 -10.68
N GLY A 116 7.83 -0.09 -11.00
CA GLY A 116 7.36 -0.23 -12.38
C GLY A 116 6.56 0.96 -12.90
N LEU A 117 5.97 1.77 -12.00
CA LEU A 117 5.08 2.87 -12.35
C LEU A 117 5.72 3.89 -13.30
N SER A 118 6.99 4.25 -13.07
CA SER A 118 7.69 5.22 -13.92
C SER A 118 7.81 4.76 -15.37
N ARG A 119 8.05 3.46 -15.60
CA ARG A 119 8.13 2.87 -16.94
C ARG A 119 6.75 2.90 -17.60
N THR A 120 5.70 2.48 -16.88
CA THR A 120 4.33 2.48 -17.36
C THR A 120 3.85 3.87 -17.75
N MET A 121 4.06 4.87 -16.89
CA MET A 121 3.71 6.27 -17.19
C MET A 121 4.47 6.80 -18.42
N THR A 122 5.75 6.46 -18.56
CA THR A 122 6.56 6.88 -19.72
C THR A 122 6.06 6.28 -21.02
N CYS A 123 5.70 5.00 -21.03
CA CYS A 123 5.10 4.34 -22.20
C CYS A 123 3.76 4.99 -22.55
N ARG A 124 2.88 5.17 -21.57
CA ARG A 124 1.56 5.78 -21.79
C ARG A 124 1.65 7.21 -22.32
N LEU A 125 2.55 8.03 -21.79
CA LEU A 125 2.78 9.39 -22.32
C LEU A 125 3.31 9.38 -23.76
N ARG A 126 4.15 8.40 -24.11
CA ARG A 126 4.64 8.22 -25.49
C ARG A 126 3.50 7.88 -26.44
N ASP A 127 2.60 6.98 -26.03
CA ASP A 127 1.45 6.59 -26.84
C ASP A 127 0.48 7.76 -27.03
N MET A 128 0.20 8.52 -25.96
CA MET A 128 -0.62 9.74 -26.03
C MET A 128 -0.02 10.77 -26.99
N ARG A 129 1.31 10.95 -27.00
CA ARG A 129 2.00 11.83 -27.96
C ARG A 129 1.84 11.37 -29.40
N GLN A 130 1.91 10.07 -29.66
CA GLN A 130 1.73 9.52 -31.01
C GLN A 130 0.30 9.71 -31.51
N LEU A 131 -0.68 9.70 -30.61
CA LEU A 131 -2.09 9.91 -30.90
C LEU A 131 -2.50 11.39 -30.95
N GLY A 132 -1.62 12.32 -30.54
CA GLY A 132 -1.92 13.75 -30.46
C GLY A 132 -2.75 14.15 -29.22
N ASP A 133 -2.87 13.25 -28.25
CA ASP A 133 -3.66 13.41 -27.01
C ASP A 133 -2.78 13.76 -25.80
N GLU A 134 -1.62 14.39 -26.00
CA GLU A 134 -0.71 14.74 -24.90
C GLU A 134 -1.38 15.69 -23.88
N PRO A 135 -1.23 15.46 -22.56
CA PRO A 135 -1.78 16.37 -21.56
C PRO A 135 -1.12 17.76 -21.66
N ALA A 136 -1.92 18.82 -21.56
CA ALA A 136 -1.42 20.19 -21.57
C ALA A 136 -0.43 20.49 -20.42
N ASP A 137 -0.57 19.80 -19.28
CA ASP A 137 0.37 19.84 -18.15
C ASP A 137 0.77 18.41 -17.77
N VAL A 138 1.91 17.97 -18.28
CA VAL A 138 2.48 16.64 -18.02
C VAL A 138 2.81 16.45 -16.54
N GLY A 139 3.29 17.49 -15.86
CA GLY A 139 3.69 17.41 -14.46
C GLY A 139 2.49 17.17 -13.54
N ARG A 140 1.39 17.89 -13.79
CA ARG A 140 0.12 17.64 -13.10
C ARG A 140 -0.43 16.25 -13.42
N TRP A 141 -0.44 15.86 -14.69
CA TRP A 141 -0.91 14.53 -15.10
C TRP A 141 -0.16 13.40 -14.38
N ILE A 142 1.18 13.46 -14.30
CA ILE A 142 1.99 12.46 -13.56
C ILE A 142 1.57 12.38 -12.09
N ARG A 143 1.37 13.52 -11.42
CA ARG A 143 0.96 13.55 -10.00
C ARG A 143 -0.43 12.92 -9.82
N ASP A 144 -1.39 13.32 -10.66
CA ASP A 144 -2.78 12.87 -10.55
C ASP A 144 -2.87 11.35 -10.83
N GLU A 145 -2.16 10.84 -11.85
CA GLU A 145 -2.08 9.40 -12.14
C GLU A 145 -1.37 8.63 -11.03
N THR A 146 -0.26 9.16 -10.49
CA THR A 146 0.46 8.52 -9.36
C THR A 146 -0.45 8.42 -8.14
N ALA A 147 -1.13 9.50 -7.77
CA ALA A 147 -2.08 9.52 -6.66
C ALA A 147 -3.23 8.54 -6.91
N HIS A 148 -3.77 8.50 -8.13
CA HIS A 148 -4.83 7.57 -8.52
C HIS A 148 -4.40 6.11 -8.39
N SER A 149 -3.25 5.73 -8.96
CA SER A 149 -2.75 4.35 -8.92
C SER A 149 -2.44 3.89 -7.50
N ILE A 150 -1.87 4.76 -6.66
CA ILE A 150 -1.67 4.47 -5.22
C ILE A 150 -3.03 4.25 -4.54
N SER A 151 -4.01 5.11 -4.81
CA SER A 151 -5.34 5.00 -4.21
C SER A 151 -6.06 3.73 -4.59
N GLU A 152 -5.95 3.34 -5.86
CA GLU A 152 -6.49 2.08 -6.34
C GLU A 152 -5.78 0.89 -5.68
N ALA A 153 -4.44 0.93 -5.60
CA ALA A 153 -3.65 -0.13 -5.00
C ALA A 153 -3.96 -0.32 -3.52
N ALA A 154 -4.05 0.78 -2.78
CA ALA A 154 -4.47 0.78 -1.38
C ALA A 154 -5.88 0.19 -1.23
N ARG A 155 -6.83 0.61 -2.07
CA ARG A 155 -8.22 0.12 -1.98
C ARG A 155 -8.36 -1.37 -2.28
N ARG A 156 -7.70 -1.86 -3.34
CA ARG A 156 -7.74 -3.28 -3.73
C ARG A 156 -7.09 -4.16 -2.67
N THR A 157 -5.92 -3.76 -2.19
CA THR A 157 -5.15 -4.54 -1.22
C THR A 157 -5.80 -4.55 0.16
N ALA A 158 -6.33 -3.41 0.60
CA ALA A 158 -7.12 -3.32 1.83
C ALA A 158 -8.32 -4.27 1.78
N ARG A 159 -9.05 -4.32 0.66
CA ARG A 159 -10.19 -5.23 0.49
C ARG A 159 -9.78 -6.71 0.64
N ASN A 160 -8.68 -7.12 0.00
CA ASN A 160 -8.21 -8.50 0.08
C ASN A 160 -7.71 -8.84 1.49
N ALA A 161 -7.08 -7.88 2.18
CA ALA A 161 -6.71 -8.08 3.59
C ALA A 161 -7.94 -8.38 4.46
N LEU A 162 -9.12 -7.77 4.19
CA LEU A 162 -10.37 -8.09 4.90
C LEU A 162 -10.76 -9.55 4.79
N GLU A 163 -10.55 -10.15 3.62
CA GLU A 163 -10.95 -11.52 3.32
C GLU A 163 -10.06 -12.56 4.01
N VAL A 164 -8.81 -12.19 4.31
CA VAL A 164 -7.80 -13.09 4.89
C VAL A 164 -7.89 -13.18 6.42
N VAL A 165 -8.50 -12.20 7.11
CA VAL A 165 -8.54 -12.22 8.58
C VAL A 165 -9.67 -13.14 9.11
N SER A 166 -9.29 -14.32 9.61
CA SER A 166 -10.19 -15.35 10.17
C SER A 166 -10.49 -15.14 11.66
N ASP A 167 -11.57 -15.73 12.18
CA ASP A 167 -12.17 -15.49 13.51
C ASP A 167 -11.28 -15.79 14.77
N ASP A 168 -9.99 -16.12 14.62
CA ASP A 168 -9.07 -16.35 15.76
C ASP A 168 -7.95 -15.28 15.82
N TRP A 169 -8.20 -14.19 16.58
CA TRP A 169 -7.49 -12.89 16.50
C TRP A 169 -6.48 -12.63 17.64
N SER A 170 -6.15 -13.65 18.43
CA SER A 170 -5.37 -13.41 19.66
C SER A 170 -3.88 -13.06 19.40
N GLY A 171 -3.58 -11.76 19.25
CA GLY A 171 -2.20 -11.21 19.19
C GLY A 171 -1.43 -11.65 17.94
N SER A 172 -1.83 -11.14 16.78
CA SER A 172 -1.42 -11.67 15.48
C SER A 172 -1.13 -10.56 14.44
N ARG A 173 -0.28 -10.88 13.46
CA ARG A 173 -0.01 -10.07 12.26
C ARG A 173 -0.57 -10.80 11.05
N TYR A 174 -1.36 -10.10 10.25
CA TYR A 174 -1.93 -10.64 9.01
C TYR A 174 -1.41 -9.85 7.82
N SER A 175 -1.19 -10.54 6.70
CA SER A 175 -0.71 -9.94 5.46
C SER A 175 -1.57 -10.43 4.31
N SER A 176 -2.00 -9.52 3.43
CA SER A 176 -2.70 -9.87 2.20
C SER A 176 -1.83 -10.63 1.18
N GLY A 177 -0.52 -10.72 1.41
CA GLY A 177 0.45 -11.05 0.36
C GLY A 177 0.59 -9.91 -0.66
N TRP A 178 1.56 -10.05 -1.57
CA TRP A 178 1.74 -9.09 -2.66
C TRP A 178 0.66 -9.25 -3.73
N ILE A 179 0.07 -8.13 -4.12
CA ILE A 179 -0.86 -8.02 -5.24
C ILE A 179 -0.21 -7.13 -6.29
N SER A 180 -0.08 -7.63 -7.51
CA SER A 180 0.38 -6.86 -8.67
C SER A 180 -0.82 -6.22 -9.38
N LEU A 181 -0.66 -4.97 -9.83
CA LEU A 181 -1.71 -4.15 -10.44
C LEU A 181 -1.27 -3.49 -11.74
#